data_AF-A0AAN7SAZ1-F1
#
_entry.id   AF-A0AAN7SAZ1-F1
#
_cell.length_a   1.000
_cell.length_b   1.000
_cell.length_c   1.000
_cell.angle_alpha   90.00
_cell.angle_beta   90.00
_cell.angle_gamma   90.00
#
_symmetry.space_group_name_H-M   'P 1'
#
loop_
_entity.id
_entity.type
_entity.pdbx_description
1 polymer ?
#
loop_
_entity_poly.entity_id
_entity_poly.type
_entity_poly.pdbx_seq_one_letter_code
_entity_poly.pdbx_strand_id
1 'polypeptide(L)'
;MIDSKTDIGILKNSSSRLLATEMQYWRKSCGLVRTDRIRNIDIRKKLEVERNIIEEVEKKQLIWYGHVQKMEDERWPKKTIKWVPPERRKRGRPKKKWIQEMETAKAARGLEDEE
;
A
#
# COMPACT_ATOMS: atom_id res chain seq x y z
N MET A 1 -0.49 19.58 3.97
CA MET A 1 0.58 18.69 4.47
C MET A 1 0.17 17.28 4.06
N ILE A 2 0.84 16.69 3.07
CA ILE A 2 0.44 15.39 2.52
C ILE A 2 1.19 14.35 3.35
N ASP A 3 0.47 13.52 4.11
CA ASP A 3 1.05 12.48 4.95
C ASP A 3 1.98 11.57 4.13
N SER A 4 3.27 11.62 4.45
CA SER A 4 4.35 10.85 3.81
C SER A 4 4.16 9.33 3.87
N LYS A 5 3.21 8.84 4.69
CA LYS A 5 2.88 7.42 4.86
C LYS A 5 2.07 6.81 3.72
N THR A 6 1.48 7.61 2.80
CA THR A 6 0.59 7.08 1.73
C THR A 6 1.17 7.18 0.32
N ASP A 7 2.48 7.36 0.21
CA ASP A 7 3.13 7.80 -1.02
C ASP A 7 3.62 6.64 -1.94
N ILE A 8 2.85 5.54 -1.96
CA ILE A 8 3.06 4.34 -2.80
C ILE A 8 2.47 4.63 -4.19
N GLY A 9 3.31 4.72 -5.23
CA GLY A 9 2.98 5.26 -6.54
C GLY A 9 1.95 4.46 -7.34
N ILE A 10 1.73 3.17 -7.05
CA ILE A 10 0.65 2.38 -7.66
C ILE A 10 -0.72 2.76 -7.08
N LEU A 11 -0.77 3.09 -5.79
CA LEU A 11 -2.02 3.36 -5.09
C LEU A 11 -2.41 4.83 -5.13
N LYS A 12 -1.48 5.78 -5.29
CA LYS A 12 -1.78 7.23 -5.28
C LYS A 12 -3.04 7.65 -6.06
N ASN A 13 -3.24 7.11 -7.27
CA ASN A 13 -4.38 7.47 -8.12
C ASN A 13 -5.70 6.73 -7.77
N SER A 14 -5.63 5.73 -6.90
CA SER A 14 -6.75 4.84 -6.53
C SER A 14 -7.03 4.83 -5.03
N SER A 15 -6.14 5.36 -4.19
CA SER A 15 -6.23 5.34 -2.72
C SER A 15 -7.56 5.92 -2.22
N SER A 16 -7.93 7.10 -2.73
CA SER A 16 -9.20 7.73 -2.37
C SER A 16 -10.41 6.86 -2.73
N ARG A 17 -10.38 6.21 -3.89
CA ARG A 17 -11.44 5.29 -4.33
C ARG A 17 -11.50 4.05 -3.45
N LEU A 18 -10.36 3.45 -3.12
CA LEU A 18 -10.29 2.28 -2.25
C LEU A 18 -10.82 2.57 -0.84
N LEU A 19 -10.42 3.71 -0.25
CA LEU A 19 -10.94 4.16 1.06
C LEU A 19 -12.43 4.45 1.02
N ALA A 20 -12.94 5.03 -0.07
CA ALA A 20 -14.37 5.25 -0.25
C ALA A 20 -15.14 3.93 -0.37
N THR A 21 -14.61 2.96 -1.13
CA THR A 21 -15.21 1.62 -1.27
C THR A 21 -15.21 0.88 0.06
N GLU A 22 -14.10 0.92 0.81
CA GLU A 22 -14.01 0.39 2.17
C GLU A 22 -15.11 0.99 3.06
N MET A 23 -15.27 2.31 3.05
CA MET A 23 -16.29 2.97 3.86
C MET A 23 -17.72 2.65 3.43
N GLN A 24 -17.96 2.48 2.13
CA GLN A 24 -19.26 2.03 1.63
C GLN A 24 -19.59 0.62 2.12
N TYR A 25 -18.61 -0.29 2.10
CA TYR A 25 -18.76 -1.64 2.62
C TYR A 25 -19.15 -1.61 4.11
N TRP A 26 -18.38 -0.91 4.94
CA TRP A 26 -18.65 -0.82 6.38
C TRP A 26 -20.01 -0.21 6.71
N ARG A 27 -20.44 0.82 5.98
CA ARG A 27 -21.78 1.39 6.13
C ARG A 27 -22.86 0.38 5.84
N LYS A 28 -22.72 -0.37 4.75
CA LYS A 28 -23.69 -1.39 4.35
C LYS A 28 -23.75 -2.54 5.36
N SER A 29 -22.62 -3.00 5.88
CA SER A 29 -22.57 -4.03 6.92
C SER A 29 -23.27 -3.60 8.21
N CYS A 30 -23.21 -2.31 8.55
CA CYS A 30 -23.91 -1.73 9.69
C CYS A 30 -25.39 -1.36 9.41
N GLY A 31 -25.90 -1.60 8.20
CA GLY A 31 -27.26 -1.19 7.79
C GLY A 31 -27.46 0.32 7.65
N LEU A 32 -26.37 1.10 7.56
CA LEU A 32 -26.42 2.57 7.56
C LEU A 32 -26.62 3.13 6.16
N VAL A 33 -27.42 4.19 6.09
CA VAL A 33 -27.69 4.97 4.89
C VAL A 33 -27.08 6.37 4.99
N ARG A 34 -27.04 7.12 3.89
CA ARG A 34 -26.43 8.47 3.89
C ARG A 34 -27.22 9.48 4.72
N THR A 35 -28.52 9.27 4.90
CA THR A 35 -29.42 10.13 5.70
C THR A 35 -29.10 10.10 7.18
N ASP A 36 -28.49 9.02 7.68
CA ASP A 36 -28.17 8.87 9.11
C ASP A 36 -27.09 9.87 9.58
N ARG A 37 -26.36 10.49 8.64
CA ARG A 37 -25.33 11.52 8.90
C ARG A 37 -24.26 11.13 9.94
N ILE A 38 -24.08 9.84 10.20
CA ILE A 38 -23.05 9.28 11.09
C ILE A 38 -21.68 9.54 10.47
N ARG A 39 -20.67 9.92 11.25
CA ARG A 39 -19.33 10.20 10.73
C ARG A 39 -18.58 8.88 10.47
N ASN A 40 -17.63 8.93 9.54
CA ASN A 40 -16.81 7.77 9.20
C ASN A 40 -15.94 7.28 10.38
N ILE A 41 -15.51 8.20 11.24
CA ILE A 41 -14.74 7.87 12.46
C ILE A 41 -15.59 7.04 13.42
N ASP A 42 -16.86 7.41 13.61
CA ASP A 42 -17.78 6.68 14.50
C ASP A 42 -18.05 5.26 14.00
N ILE A 43 -18.19 5.08 12.68
CA ILE A 43 -18.36 3.76 12.05
C ILE A 43 -17.13 2.89 12.27
N ARG A 44 -15.93 3.45 12.07
CA ARG A 44 -14.67 2.71 12.29
C ARG A 44 -14.51 2.32 13.76
N LYS A 45 -14.82 3.24 14.68
CA LYS A 45 -14.78 2.97 16.13
C LYS A 45 -15.78 1.88 16.53
N LYS A 46 -17.00 1.93 16.00
CA LYS A 46 -18.05 0.92 16.27
C LYS A 46 -17.65 -0.48 15.80
N LEU A 47 -16.94 -0.57 14.68
CA LEU A 47 -16.47 -1.84 14.10
C LEU A 47 -15.09 -2.26 14.59
N GLU A 48 -14.47 -1.50 15.51
CA GLU A 48 -13.12 -1.74 16.03
C GLU A 48 -12.07 -1.90 14.90
N VAL A 49 -12.26 -1.15 13.80
CA VAL A 49 -11.36 -1.18 12.65
C VAL A 49 -10.21 -0.21 12.90
N GLU A 50 -9.06 -0.76 13.29
CA GLU A 50 -7.84 0.00 13.53
C GLU A 50 -7.09 0.36 12.26
N ARG A 51 -7.07 -0.55 11.28
CA ARG A 51 -6.29 -0.44 10.04
C ARG A 51 -7.18 -0.22 8.83
N ASN A 52 -6.67 0.56 7.89
CA ASN A 52 -7.36 0.75 6.61
C ASN A 52 -6.85 -0.22 5.52
N ILE A 53 -7.62 -0.34 4.45
CA ILE A 53 -7.28 -1.19 3.30
C ILE A 53 -5.92 -0.87 2.67
N ILE A 54 -5.46 0.38 2.71
CA ILE A 54 -4.17 0.78 2.14
C ILE A 54 -3.03 0.18 2.97
N GLU A 55 -3.12 0.29 4.29
CA GLU A 55 -2.14 -0.26 5.23
C GLU A 55 -2.05 -1.79 5.10
N GLU A 56 -3.18 -2.47 4.91
CA GLU A 56 -3.20 -3.92 4.68
C GLU A 56 -2.60 -4.32 3.33
N VAL A 57 -2.84 -3.54 2.27
CA VAL A 57 -2.17 -3.77 0.97
C VAL A 57 -0.66 -3.57 1.12
N GLU A 58 -0.23 -2.49 1.75
CA GLU A 58 1.19 -2.22 1.99
C GLU A 58 1.84 -3.30 2.87
N LYS A 59 1.13 -3.81 3.89
CA LYS A 59 1.60 -4.94 4.72
C LYS A 59 1.82 -6.19 3.87
N LYS A 60 0.85 -6.55 3.03
CA LYS A 60 0.98 -7.70 2.12
C LYS A 60 2.12 -7.52 1.12
N GLN A 61 2.32 -6.31 0.61
CA GLN A 61 3.45 -5.99 -0.27
C GLN A 61 4.80 -6.20 0.44
N LEU A 62 4.96 -5.72 1.68
CA LEU A 62 6.21 -5.95 2.42
C LEU A 62 6.42 -7.42 2.79
N ILE A 63 5.37 -8.17 3.15
CA ILE A 63 5.48 -9.61 3.39
C ILE A 63 5.97 -10.32 2.13
N TRP A 64 5.40 -10.00 0.97
CA TRP A 64 5.84 -10.56 -0.30
C TRP A 64 7.26 -10.14 -0.64
N TYR A 65 7.61 -8.87 -0.43
CA TYR A 65 8.96 -8.37 -0.65
C TYR A 65 9.99 -9.11 0.21
N GLY A 66 9.73 -9.26 1.51
CA GLY A 66 10.58 -10.03 2.41
C GLY A 66 10.69 -11.50 2.00
N HIS A 67 9.60 -12.10 1.54
CA HIS A 67 9.62 -13.47 1.00
C HIS A 67 10.53 -13.58 -0.22
N VAL A 68 10.43 -12.64 -1.18
CA VAL A 68 11.32 -12.63 -2.34
C VAL A 68 12.76 -12.34 -1.93
N GLN A 69 12.99 -11.47 -0.95
CA GLN A 69 14.34 -11.19 -0.45
C GLN A 69 15.01 -12.44 0.14
N LYS A 70 14.25 -13.34 0.78
CA LYS A 70 14.75 -14.62 1.31
C LYS A 70 14.93 -15.71 0.26
N MET A 71 14.47 -15.51 -0.98
CA MET A 71 14.67 -16.49 -2.06
C MET A 71 16.11 -16.47 -2.57
N GLU A 72 16.53 -17.62 -3.10
CA GLU A 72 17.79 -17.77 -3.84
C GLU A 72 17.85 -16.82 -5.05
N ASP A 73 19.05 -16.31 -5.31
CA ASP A 73 19.31 -15.32 -6.35
C ASP A 73 19.07 -15.81 -7.77
N GLU A 74 19.08 -17.12 -7.99
CA GLU A 74 18.81 -17.70 -9.30
C GLU A 74 17.33 -17.67 -9.70
N ARG A 75 16.43 -17.52 -8.72
CA ARG A 75 14.99 -17.51 -8.98
C ARG A 75 14.55 -16.23 -9.71
N TRP A 76 13.65 -16.42 -10.66
CA TRP A 76 13.09 -15.36 -11.48
C TRP A 76 12.55 -14.15 -10.70
N PRO A 77 11.74 -14.30 -9.63
CA PRO A 77 11.23 -13.14 -8.88
C PRO A 77 12.35 -12.24 -8.33
N LYS A 78 13.40 -12.83 -7.77
CA LYS A 78 14.55 -12.10 -7.24
C LYS A 78 15.34 -11.42 -8.36
N LYS A 79 15.58 -12.13 -9.48
CA LYS A 79 16.22 -11.56 -10.68
C LYS A 79 15.44 -10.38 -11.25
N THR A 80 14.13 -10.49 -11.38
CA THR A 80 13.27 -9.42 -11.92
C THR A 80 13.28 -8.18 -11.04
N ILE A 81 13.32 -8.34 -9.71
CA ILE A 81 13.48 -7.23 -8.78
C ILE A 81 14.87 -6.60 -8.95
N LYS A 82 15.96 -7.38 -8.98
CA LYS A 82 17.32 -6.83 -9.15
C LYS A 82 17.54 -6.17 -10.52
N TRP A 83 16.78 -6.58 -11.54
CA TRP A 83 16.99 -6.13 -12.91
C TRP A 83 16.62 -4.66 -13.12
N VAL A 84 17.62 -3.86 -13.52
CA VAL A 84 17.45 -2.47 -13.93
C VAL A 84 17.74 -2.37 -15.43
N PRO A 85 16.73 -2.05 -16.27
CA PRO A 85 16.96 -1.85 -17.70
C PRO A 85 17.99 -0.73 -17.94
N PRO A 86 18.98 -0.94 -18.83
CA PRO A 86 20.02 0.05 -19.10
C PRO A 86 19.51 1.27 -19.87
N GLU A 87 18.35 1.16 -20.52
CA GLU A 87 17.85 2.20 -21.43
C GLU A 87 17.08 3.33 -20.73
N ARG A 88 17.12 4.52 -21.36
CA ARG A 88 16.38 5.70 -20.91
C ARG A 88 14.88 5.41 -20.87
N ARG A 89 14.26 5.67 -19.72
CA ARG A 89 12.82 5.46 -19.54
C ARG A 89 12.01 6.36 -20.48
N LYS A 90 11.03 5.78 -21.16
CA LYS A 90 10.07 6.51 -21.98
C LYS A 90 9.26 7.51 -21.13
N ARG A 91 8.89 8.62 -21.75
CA ARG A 91 8.03 9.65 -21.16
C ARG A 91 6.67 9.04 -20.76
N GLY A 92 6.14 9.42 -19.60
CA GLY A 92 4.85 8.94 -19.09
C GLY A 92 4.92 7.80 -18.08
N ARG A 93 6.07 7.11 -17.94
CA ARG A 93 6.24 6.11 -16.88
C ARG A 93 6.38 6.81 -15.51
N PRO A 94 5.80 6.25 -14.42
CA PRO A 94 6.03 6.76 -13.07
C PRO A 94 7.51 6.92 -12.76
N LYS A 95 7.87 8.05 -12.11
CA LYS A 95 9.25 8.36 -11.73
C LYS A 95 9.78 7.38 -10.67
N LYS A 96 8.96 7.08 -9.66
CA LYS A 96 9.27 6.14 -8.57
C LYS A 96 9.26 4.69 -9.09
N LYS A 97 10.28 3.91 -8.73
CA LYS A 97 10.30 2.46 -8.95
C LYS A 97 9.56 1.75 -7.83
N TRP A 98 8.96 0.59 -8.14
CA TRP A 98 8.34 -0.25 -7.11
C TRP A 98 9.31 -0.61 -5.97
N ILE A 99 10.58 -0.89 -6.27
CA ILE A 99 11.60 -1.17 -5.24
C ILE A 99 11.84 0.04 -4.35
N GLN A 100 11.96 1.23 -4.94
CA GLN A 100 12.11 2.46 -4.15
C GLN A 100 10.89 2.69 -3.25
N GLU A 101 9.69 2.31 -3.71
CA GLU A 101 8.48 2.36 -2.89
C GLU A 101 8.53 1.36 -1.73
N MET A 102 8.97 0.13 -1.99
CA MET A 102 9.15 -0.88 -0.93
C MET A 102 10.19 -0.44 0.10
N GLU A 103 11.32 0.12 -0.33
CA GLU A 103 12.33 0.67 0.57
C GLU A 103 11.77 1.83 1.41
N THR A 104 11.00 2.74 0.80
CA THR A 104 10.34 3.81 1.58
C THR A 104 9.31 3.28 2.57
N ALA A 105 8.53 2.26 2.20
CA ALA A 105 7.52 1.63 3.06
C ALA A 105 8.17 0.85 4.21
N LYS A 106 9.30 0.18 3.93
CA LYS A 106 10.12 -0.52 4.91
C LYS A 106 10.73 0.45 5.92
N ALA A 107 11.33 1.55 5.43
CA ALA A 107 11.88 2.61 6.27
C ALA A 107 10.80 3.31 7.13
N ALA A 108 9.61 3.57 6.58
CA ALA A 108 8.50 4.16 7.31
C ALA A 108 8.00 3.28 8.49
N ARG A 109 8.32 1.97 8.47
CA ARG A 109 7.99 1.00 9.51
C ARG A 109 9.17 0.66 10.42
N GLY A 110 10.34 1.28 10.23
CA GLY A 110 11.54 1.05 11.05
C GLY A 110 12.10 -0.38 10.93
N LEU A 111 11.86 -1.04 9.81
CA LEU A 111 12.43 -2.36 9.54
C LEU A 111 13.79 -2.13 8.85
N GLU A 112 14.90 -2.49 9.50
CA GLU A 112 16.23 -2.50 8.88
C GLU A 112 16.57 -3.93 8.41
N ASP A 113 17.47 -4.07 7.43
CA ASP A 113 18.03 -5.41 7.14
C ASP A 113 19.05 -5.71 8.25
N GLU A 114 18.86 -6.79 9.00
CA GLU A 114 19.94 -7.35 9.82
C GLU A 114 21.02 -7.86 8.84
N GLU A 115 22.22 -7.30 8.95
CA GLU A 115 23.44 -7.68 8.20
C GLU A 115 23.82 -9.15 8.36
#